data_AF-A0A0D2BR12-F1
#
_entry.id   AF-A0A0D2BR12-F1
#
_cell.length_a   1.000
_cell.length_b   1.000
_cell.length_c   1.000
_cell.angle_alpha   90.00
_cell.angle_beta   90.00
_cell.angle_gamma   90.00
#
_symmetry.space_group_name_H-M   'P 1'
#
loop_
_entity.id
_entity.type
_entity.pdbx_description
1 polymer ?
#
loop_
_entity_poly.entity_id
_entity_poly.type
_entity_poly.pdbx_seq_one_letter_code
_entity_poly.pdbx_strand_id
1 'polypeptide(L)'
;MPNENNNGDKSTSASPPSSSDGGDVPTATRGGHHQDQRRLQVSPHRVTLPIHPMPSCEQSRLAMSVIDKIKPTVRISHNLAWTYGDYLNDLPRRLGTNMALDSATEAFLFAVQRSLNRAEVPAQSVLERYGLALTALRTCLDDPVKAREPETLGAILMLMNCQQYLWCPNGNQLGHGHSEGAAQILRMRGRPSMDDPFERKILLSMRAVVLFESIFTDRVVFTDKEWIDMFDSKVYTLSPESQAVECMTRLGNMMRRARTVLQDDSASQFDKVVIQHEAQGIYNEVQPAVTILRERYQKLKLRMASSEFVPDEMTDFVHCHWVRSYGLGLAITIFINELRIAVWPDPAEIVQESHAFALEILELAREGRPYRPHGSNALGLCLIAAEMGTDDAVLKEDIRRLRHDYAMDFTDTELNQIPKVESVVLVCGRQYSQALKKKAGSSSPSTSP
;
A
#
# COMPACT_ATOMS: atom_id res chain seq x y z
N MET A 1 36.52 -44.26 -3.27
CA MET A 1 37.53 -44.79 -4.20
C MET A 1 36.83 -45.16 -5.51
N PRO A 2 37.40 -44.81 -6.69
CA PRO A 2 37.33 -43.43 -7.23
C PRO A 2 37.14 -43.35 -8.77
N ASN A 3 36.85 -42.15 -9.27
CA ASN A 3 37.57 -41.42 -10.36
C ASN A 3 36.76 -40.16 -10.71
N GLU A 4 37.23 -38.92 -10.51
CA GLU A 4 38.36 -38.17 -11.08
C GLU A 4 38.24 -37.79 -12.57
N ASN A 5 38.04 -36.49 -12.80
CA ASN A 5 38.66 -35.57 -13.79
C ASN A 5 37.78 -34.30 -13.83
N ASN A 6 38.09 -33.18 -13.18
CA ASN A 6 39.25 -32.26 -13.27
C ASN A 6 39.48 -31.63 -14.65
N ASN A 7 39.09 -30.35 -14.76
CA ASN A 7 39.76 -29.21 -15.42
C ASN A 7 38.77 -28.03 -15.32
N GLY A 8 39.09 -26.84 -14.81
CA GLY A 8 40.39 -26.20 -14.66
C GLY A 8 40.43 -24.93 -15.53
N ASP A 9 40.53 -23.78 -14.86
CA ASP A 9 40.90 -22.42 -15.34
C ASP A 9 39.86 -21.59 -16.11
N LYS A 10 39.41 -20.43 -15.62
CA LYS A 10 40.04 -19.15 -15.17
C LYS A 10 40.02 -18.08 -16.28
N SER A 11 39.26 -17.03 -15.97
CA SER A 11 39.54 -15.59 -16.18
C SER A 11 39.86 -15.08 -17.59
N THR A 12 39.11 -14.07 -18.07
CA THR A 12 39.57 -12.66 -18.09
C THR A 12 38.59 -11.72 -18.81
N SER A 13 38.60 -10.48 -18.31
CA SER A 13 38.00 -9.24 -18.83
C SER A 13 38.50 -8.83 -20.21
N ALA A 14 37.65 -8.18 -21.03
CA ALA A 14 37.98 -6.95 -21.78
C ALA A 14 36.80 -6.48 -22.66
N SER A 15 36.56 -5.17 -22.65
CA SER A 15 36.03 -4.37 -23.78
C SER A 15 37.09 -3.31 -24.10
N PRO A 16 37.04 -2.52 -25.20
CA PRO A 16 36.26 -2.57 -26.45
C PRO A 16 37.20 -2.50 -27.69
N PRO A 17 36.70 -2.17 -28.91
CA PRO A 17 37.26 -0.94 -29.51
C PRO A 17 36.28 -0.08 -30.34
N SER A 18 36.68 1.19 -30.45
CA SER A 18 36.23 2.24 -31.36
C SER A 18 36.98 2.23 -32.70
N SER A 19 36.34 2.68 -33.79
CA SER A 19 37.05 3.19 -34.97
C SER A 19 36.27 4.35 -35.61
N SER A 20 36.96 5.47 -35.71
CA SER A 20 36.66 6.68 -36.46
C SER A 20 37.13 6.56 -37.92
N ASP A 21 36.43 7.20 -38.85
CA ASP A 21 37.04 7.69 -40.09
C ASP A 21 36.40 9.04 -40.49
N GLY A 22 37.24 10.06 -40.65
CA GLY A 22 36.96 11.32 -41.35
C GLY A 22 37.65 11.25 -42.72
N GLY A 23 37.49 12.16 -43.67
CA GLY A 23 36.75 13.39 -43.84
C GLY A 23 36.89 13.78 -45.33
N ASP A 24 36.31 14.91 -45.76
CA ASP A 24 37.01 15.92 -46.56
C ASP A 24 36.08 17.07 -46.95
N VAL A 25 36.65 18.27 -46.83
CA VAL A 25 36.14 19.60 -47.22
C VAL A 25 36.94 20.04 -48.45
N PRO A 26 36.41 20.94 -49.29
CA PRO A 26 37.19 22.16 -49.49
C PRO A 26 36.35 23.45 -49.49
N THR A 27 37.04 24.51 -49.09
CA THR A 27 36.57 25.87 -48.83
C THR A 27 37.13 26.85 -49.88
N ALA A 28 36.49 28.03 -49.95
CA ALA A 28 37.03 29.36 -50.34
C ALA A 28 36.92 29.75 -51.84
N THR A 29 36.72 31.00 -52.29
CA THR A 29 36.61 32.36 -51.67
C THR A 29 36.12 33.42 -52.71
N ARG A 30 35.38 34.44 -52.23
CA ARG A 30 35.48 35.93 -52.45
C ARG A 30 35.22 36.66 -53.81
N GLY A 31 34.38 37.71 -53.71
CA GLY A 31 34.42 39.02 -54.43
C GLY A 31 33.16 39.33 -55.28
N GLY A 32 32.47 40.48 -55.31
CA GLY A 32 32.50 41.79 -54.64
C GLY A 32 31.70 42.84 -55.48
N HIS A 33 30.94 43.75 -54.81
CA HIS A 33 30.33 45.04 -55.28
C HIS A 33 29.15 45.02 -56.32
N HIS A 34 28.11 45.87 -56.32
CA HIS A 34 27.79 47.19 -55.73
C HIS A 34 26.25 47.48 -55.80
N GLN A 35 25.72 48.32 -54.87
CA GLN A 35 24.46 49.13 -54.91
C GLN A 35 23.11 48.37 -54.90
N ASP A 36 22.06 48.74 -54.15
CA ASP A 36 21.57 50.09 -53.85
C ASP A 36 20.66 50.11 -52.61
N GLN A 37 20.63 51.25 -51.90
CA GLN A 37 19.81 51.50 -50.72
C GLN A 37 18.34 51.75 -51.09
N ARG A 38 17.39 51.12 -50.39
CA ARG A 38 16.12 51.75 -49.98
C ARG A 38 15.51 51.04 -48.77
N ARG A 39 15.52 51.75 -47.64
CA ARG A 39 14.76 51.42 -46.43
C ARG A 39 13.27 51.35 -46.74
N LEU A 40 12.64 50.23 -46.42
CA LEU A 40 11.21 50.15 -46.14
C LEU A 40 11.05 49.56 -44.73
N GLN A 41 10.58 50.40 -43.81
CA GLN A 41 10.16 50.00 -42.47
C GLN A 41 8.99 49.02 -42.59
N VAL A 42 9.15 47.81 -42.04
CA VAL A 42 8.06 46.87 -41.83
C VAL A 42 7.79 46.81 -40.33
N SER A 43 6.67 47.40 -39.90
CA SER A 43 6.12 47.21 -38.56
C SER A 43 5.75 45.73 -38.35
N PRO A 44 6.06 45.12 -37.20
CA PRO A 44 5.56 43.79 -36.89
C PRO A 44 4.10 43.91 -36.43
N HIS A 45 3.15 43.62 -37.33
CA HIS A 45 1.79 43.32 -36.90
C HIS A 45 1.81 42.00 -36.13
N ARG A 46 1.73 42.12 -34.80
CA ARG A 46 1.43 41.03 -33.88
C ARG A 46 0.05 40.50 -34.24
N VAL A 47 0.00 39.35 -34.91
CA VAL A 47 -1.23 38.57 -35.03
C VAL A 47 -1.51 38.00 -33.64
N THR A 48 -2.31 38.69 -32.85
CA THR A 48 -2.97 38.08 -31.70
C THR A 48 -4.00 37.10 -32.24
N LEU A 49 -3.62 35.83 -32.32
CA LEU A 49 -4.57 34.73 -32.45
C LEU A 49 -5.54 34.83 -31.25
N PRO A 50 -6.86 34.83 -31.49
CA PRO A 50 -7.81 34.70 -30.39
C PRO A 50 -7.54 33.36 -29.71
N ILE A 51 -7.12 33.40 -28.44
CA ILE A 51 -7.16 32.22 -27.59
C ILE A 51 -8.64 31.94 -27.39
N HIS A 52 -9.20 31.06 -28.22
CA HIS A 52 -10.49 30.46 -27.93
C HIS A 52 -10.34 29.71 -26.62
N PRO A 53 -11.16 29.98 -25.58
CA PRO A 53 -11.19 29.12 -24.41
C PRO A 53 -11.53 27.71 -24.91
N MET A 54 -10.62 26.75 -24.69
CA MET A 54 -10.94 25.34 -24.95
C MET A 54 -12.25 25.03 -24.23
N PRO A 55 -13.25 24.42 -24.90
CA PRO A 55 -14.44 23.98 -24.20
C PRO A 55 -14.00 22.92 -23.19
N SER A 56 -13.86 23.31 -21.92
CA SER A 56 -13.60 22.37 -20.84
C SER A 56 -14.90 21.60 -20.62
N CYS A 57 -15.08 20.50 -21.33
CA CYS A 57 -16.11 19.55 -20.96
C CYS A 57 -15.86 19.09 -19.51
N GLU A 58 -16.92 18.70 -18.82
CA GLU A 58 -16.86 18.26 -17.42
C GLU A 58 -15.79 17.18 -17.20
N GLN A 59 -15.61 16.29 -18.18
CA GLN A 59 -14.58 15.27 -18.17
C GLN A 59 -13.16 15.85 -18.11
N SER A 60 -12.85 16.87 -18.93
CA SER A 60 -11.54 17.53 -18.94
C SER A 60 -11.23 18.18 -17.59
N ARG A 61 -12.25 18.72 -16.90
CA ARG A 61 -12.06 19.29 -15.54
C ARG A 61 -11.78 18.20 -14.50
N LEU A 62 -12.48 17.08 -14.56
CA LEU A 62 -12.26 15.95 -13.66
C LEU A 62 -10.86 15.34 -13.86
N ALA A 63 -10.47 15.11 -15.11
CA ALA A 63 -9.14 14.61 -15.45
C ALA A 63 -8.02 15.54 -14.96
N MET A 64 -8.16 16.87 -15.16
CA MET A 64 -7.21 17.85 -14.63
C MET A 64 -7.14 17.83 -13.10
N SER A 65 -8.29 17.67 -12.43
CA SER A 65 -8.35 17.58 -10.97
C SER A 65 -7.63 16.35 -10.43
N VAL A 66 -7.68 15.21 -11.14
CA VAL A 66 -6.86 14.03 -10.83
C VAL A 66 -5.37 14.32 -11.03
N ILE A 67 -4.99 14.88 -12.18
CA ILE A 67 -3.59 15.19 -12.52
C ILE A 67 -2.94 16.09 -11.46
N ASP A 68 -3.66 17.09 -10.98
CA ASP A 68 -3.19 18.02 -9.96
C ASP A 68 -2.93 17.39 -8.60
N LYS A 69 -3.41 16.17 -8.35
CA LYS A 69 -3.20 15.41 -7.10
C LYS A 69 -2.19 14.28 -7.21
N ILE A 70 -1.72 13.94 -8.41
CA ILE A 70 -0.83 12.77 -8.63
C ILE A 70 0.54 13.13 -9.18
N LYS A 71 0.70 14.31 -9.79
CA LYS A 71 1.97 14.73 -10.40
C LYS A 71 3.13 14.71 -9.39
N PRO A 72 4.38 14.40 -9.81
CA PRO A 72 5.53 14.29 -8.92
C PRO A 72 5.85 15.55 -8.11
N THR A 73 5.42 16.73 -8.58
CA THR A 73 5.61 18.00 -7.89
C THR A 73 4.65 18.22 -6.71
N VAL A 74 3.64 17.36 -6.56
CA VAL A 74 2.74 17.40 -5.39
C VAL A 74 3.50 16.86 -4.18
N ARG A 75 3.51 17.64 -3.10
CA ARG A 75 4.08 17.22 -1.81
C ARG A 75 3.53 15.86 -1.42
N ILE A 76 4.40 15.00 -0.90
CA ILE A 76 4.06 13.62 -0.54
C ILE A 76 2.83 13.49 0.38
N SER A 77 2.63 14.46 1.28
CA SER A 77 1.46 14.53 2.18
C SER A 77 0.11 14.66 1.46
N HIS A 78 0.11 15.03 0.18
CA HIS A 78 -1.08 15.26 -0.64
C HIS A 78 -1.06 14.45 -1.94
N ASN A 79 -0.02 13.64 -2.19
CA ASN A 79 0.10 12.87 -3.43
C ASN A 79 -0.76 11.61 -3.35
N LEU A 80 -1.81 11.54 -4.18
CA LEU A 80 -2.76 10.42 -4.15
C LEU A 80 -2.21 9.16 -4.81
N ALA A 81 -1.40 9.28 -5.87
CA ALA A 81 -0.78 8.12 -6.53
C ALA A 81 0.20 7.40 -5.59
N TRP A 82 0.96 8.15 -4.80
CA TRP A 82 1.80 7.59 -3.74
C TRP A 82 1.02 6.76 -2.72
N THR A 83 -0.16 7.27 -2.34
CA THR A 83 -0.93 6.76 -1.21
C THR A 83 -1.79 5.57 -1.60
N TYR A 84 -2.51 5.70 -2.71
CA TYR A 84 -3.53 4.74 -3.12
C TYR A 84 -3.06 3.80 -4.24
N GLY A 85 -1.99 4.14 -4.96
CA GLY A 85 -1.37 3.27 -5.94
C GLY A 85 -1.21 3.88 -7.33
N ASP A 86 -0.31 3.27 -8.09
CA ASP A 86 0.15 3.78 -9.40
C ASP A 86 -0.92 3.73 -10.51
N TYR A 87 -2.01 2.98 -10.33
CA TYR A 87 -3.13 2.98 -11.30
C TYR A 87 -3.76 4.37 -11.45
N LEU A 88 -3.62 5.26 -10.45
CA LEU A 88 -4.10 6.63 -10.54
C LEU A 88 -3.41 7.43 -11.66
N ASN A 89 -2.19 7.05 -12.07
CA ASN A 89 -1.51 7.66 -13.22
C ASN A 89 -2.17 7.31 -14.56
N ASP A 90 -2.89 6.19 -14.62
CA ASP A 90 -3.67 5.77 -15.79
C ASP A 90 -5.12 6.29 -15.74
N LEU A 91 -5.57 6.82 -14.60
CA LEU A 91 -6.96 7.23 -14.42
C LEU A 91 -7.39 8.38 -15.36
N PRO A 92 -6.62 9.47 -15.57
CA PRO A 92 -7.09 10.59 -16.40
C PRO A 92 -7.49 10.20 -17.83
N ARG A 93 -6.77 9.23 -18.44
CA ARG A 93 -7.07 8.73 -19.80
C ARG A 93 -8.25 7.76 -19.86
N ARG A 94 -8.77 7.33 -18.70
CA ARG A 94 -9.89 6.40 -18.55
C ARG A 94 -11.21 7.11 -18.23
N LEU A 95 -11.16 8.39 -17.87
CA LEU A 95 -12.36 9.16 -17.54
C LEU A 95 -13.16 9.52 -18.80
N GLY A 96 -14.49 9.56 -18.65
CA GLY A 96 -15.44 9.84 -19.73
C GLY A 96 -15.91 8.62 -20.50
N THR A 97 -15.40 7.42 -20.21
CA THR A 97 -15.81 6.17 -20.88
C THR A 97 -16.80 5.34 -20.07
N ASN A 98 -16.77 5.47 -18.73
CA ASN A 98 -17.59 4.68 -17.83
C ASN A 98 -18.14 5.55 -16.69
N MET A 99 -19.47 5.67 -16.62
CA MET A 99 -20.15 6.53 -15.65
C MET A 99 -19.88 6.16 -14.18
N ALA A 100 -19.63 4.88 -13.89
CA ALA A 100 -19.32 4.45 -12.52
C ALA A 100 -17.94 4.95 -12.12
N LEU A 101 -16.94 4.85 -13.01
CA LEU A 101 -15.59 5.34 -12.75
C LEU A 101 -15.56 6.85 -12.57
N ASP A 102 -16.26 7.58 -13.44
CA ASP A 102 -16.34 9.04 -13.39
C ASP A 102 -16.98 9.50 -12.07
N SER A 103 -18.15 8.95 -11.74
CA SER A 103 -18.88 9.31 -10.51
C SER A 103 -18.09 8.93 -9.24
N ALA A 104 -17.43 7.76 -9.23
CA ALA A 104 -16.62 7.33 -8.10
C ALA A 104 -15.37 8.20 -7.92
N THR A 105 -14.73 8.60 -9.02
CA THR A 105 -13.58 9.51 -9.02
C THR A 105 -13.96 10.88 -8.50
N GLU A 106 -15.10 11.42 -8.95
CA GLU A 106 -15.62 12.69 -8.44
C GLU A 106 -15.91 12.62 -6.93
N ALA A 107 -16.64 11.58 -6.48
CA ALA A 107 -16.94 11.39 -5.06
C ALA A 107 -15.66 11.31 -4.22
N PHE A 108 -14.66 10.55 -4.67
CA PHE A 108 -13.37 10.43 -4.01
C PHE A 108 -12.63 11.77 -3.91
N LEU A 109 -12.53 12.53 -5.01
CA LEU A 109 -11.86 13.82 -4.99
C LEU A 109 -12.59 14.85 -4.10
N PHE A 110 -13.92 14.83 -4.07
CA PHE A 110 -14.70 15.67 -3.17
C PHE A 110 -14.45 15.31 -1.70
N ALA A 111 -14.33 14.02 -1.37
CA ALA A 111 -14.01 13.58 -0.03
C ALA A 111 -12.60 14.03 0.41
N VAL A 112 -11.62 13.91 -0.49
CA VAL A 112 -10.25 14.42 -0.28
C VAL A 112 -10.26 15.94 -0.10
N GLN A 113 -11.00 16.68 -0.93
CA GLN A 113 -11.07 18.15 -0.81
C GLN A 113 -11.68 18.55 0.53
N ARG A 114 -12.75 17.88 0.96
CA ARG A 114 -13.38 18.14 2.26
C ARG A 114 -12.44 17.84 3.43
N SER A 115 -11.66 16.77 3.37
CA SER A 115 -10.71 16.44 4.45
C SER A 115 -9.62 17.51 4.61
N LEU A 116 -9.23 18.15 3.51
CA LEU A 116 -8.27 19.25 3.50
C LEU A 116 -8.91 20.59 3.88
N ASN A 117 -10.16 20.84 3.48
CA ASN A 117 -10.88 22.08 3.74
C ASN A 117 -12.39 21.85 3.93
N ARG A 118 -12.81 21.64 5.19
CA ARG A 118 -14.22 21.34 5.53
C ARG A 118 -15.19 22.48 5.24
N ALA A 119 -14.71 23.72 5.29
CA ALA A 119 -15.55 24.90 5.09
C ALA A 119 -16.00 25.08 3.63
N GLU A 120 -15.22 24.54 2.69
CA GLU A 120 -15.45 24.72 1.25
C GLU A 120 -16.42 23.69 0.67
N VAL A 121 -16.39 22.45 1.19
CA VAL A 121 -17.18 21.34 0.67
C VAL A 121 -18.11 20.82 1.77
N PRO A 122 -19.45 21.01 1.67
CA PRO A 122 -20.40 20.52 2.68
C PRO A 122 -20.43 18.99 2.79
N ALA A 123 -20.62 18.48 4.00
CA ALA A 123 -20.66 17.04 4.30
C ALA A 123 -21.70 16.30 3.46
N GLN A 124 -22.91 16.87 3.43
CA GLN A 124 -24.04 16.36 2.67
C GLN A 124 -23.71 16.19 1.19
N SER A 125 -22.96 17.13 0.60
CA SER A 125 -22.58 17.08 -0.81
C SER A 125 -21.58 15.97 -1.14
N VAL A 126 -20.77 15.52 -0.18
CA VAL A 126 -19.89 14.36 -0.35
C VAL A 126 -20.69 13.06 -0.28
N LEU A 127 -21.62 12.95 0.68
CA LEU A 127 -22.51 11.79 0.81
C LEU A 127 -23.42 11.61 -0.41
N GLU A 128 -23.96 12.71 -0.95
CA GLU A 128 -24.77 12.70 -2.17
C GLU A 128 -23.99 12.15 -3.36
N ARG A 129 -22.75 12.63 -3.57
CA ARG A 129 -21.87 12.13 -4.64
C ARG A 129 -21.51 10.66 -4.46
N TYR A 130 -21.24 10.23 -3.22
CA TYR A 130 -21.00 8.83 -2.93
C TYR A 130 -22.22 7.95 -3.26
N GLY A 131 -23.42 8.41 -2.91
CA GLY A 131 -24.68 7.72 -3.25
C GLY A 131 -24.95 7.65 -4.75
N LEU A 132 -24.64 8.72 -5.49
CA LEU A 132 -24.69 8.74 -6.95
C LEU A 132 -23.70 7.76 -7.56
N ALA A 133 -22.47 7.73 -7.06
CA ALA A 133 -21.44 6.79 -7.51
C ALA A 133 -21.83 5.32 -7.24
N LEU A 134 -22.44 5.01 -6.09
CA LEU A 134 -23.00 3.68 -5.82
C LEU A 134 -24.12 3.31 -6.82
N THR A 135 -24.97 4.27 -7.17
CA THR A 135 -26.06 4.06 -8.13
C THR A 135 -25.50 3.80 -9.53
N ALA A 136 -24.52 4.60 -9.97
CA ALA A 136 -23.83 4.40 -11.24
C ALA A 136 -23.10 3.04 -11.29
N LEU A 137 -22.43 2.65 -10.21
CA LEU A 137 -21.79 1.33 -10.10
C LEU A 137 -22.80 0.20 -10.25
N ARG A 138 -23.95 0.26 -9.55
CA ARG A 138 -25.01 -0.76 -9.69
C ARG A 138 -25.48 -0.89 -11.13
N THR A 139 -25.75 0.22 -11.80
CA THR A 139 -26.13 0.22 -13.22
C THR A 139 -25.08 -0.44 -14.12
N CYS A 140 -23.78 -0.19 -13.88
CA CYS A 140 -22.71 -0.85 -14.63
C CYS A 140 -22.56 -2.34 -14.29
N LEU A 141 -22.88 -2.76 -13.07
CA LEU A 141 -22.85 -4.17 -12.67
C LEU A 141 -24.05 -4.97 -13.22
N ASP A 142 -25.20 -4.32 -13.42
CA ASP A 142 -26.38 -4.94 -14.03
C ASP A 142 -26.21 -5.20 -15.54
N ASP A 143 -25.28 -4.49 -16.19
CA ASP A 143 -24.88 -4.72 -17.57
C ASP A 143 -23.73 -5.74 -17.64
N PRO A 144 -23.92 -6.92 -18.26
CA PRO A 144 -22.91 -7.99 -18.27
C PRO A 144 -21.62 -7.64 -19.01
N VAL A 145 -21.65 -6.65 -19.93
CA VAL A 145 -20.46 -6.17 -20.63
C VAL A 145 -19.71 -5.19 -19.71
N LYS A 146 -20.41 -4.18 -19.20
CA LYS A 146 -19.79 -3.16 -18.33
C LYS A 146 -19.29 -3.73 -17.01
N ALA A 147 -19.94 -4.74 -16.45
CA ALA A 147 -19.49 -5.42 -15.25
C ALA A 147 -18.06 -6.00 -15.40
N ARG A 148 -17.66 -6.31 -16.64
CA ARG A 148 -16.35 -6.87 -17.00
C ARG A 148 -15.35 -5.82 -17.47
N GLU A 149 -15.71 -4.55 -17.54
CA GLU A 149 -14.75 -3.49 -17.90
C GLU A 149 -13.75 -3.22 -16.76
N PRO A 150 -12.47 -2.93 -17.08
CA PRO A 150 -11.49 -2.42 -16.12
C PRO A 150 -11.96 -1.17 -15.37
N GLU A 151 -12.72 -0.31 -16.04
CA GLU A 151 -13.23 0.94 -15.50
C GLU A 151 -14.24 0.71 -14.36
N THR A 152 -15.12 -0.30 -14.49
CA THR A 152 -16.03 -0.70 -13.40
C THR A 152 -15.26 -1.21 -12.19
N LEU A 153 -14.17 -1.95 -12.41
CA LEU A 153 -13.27 -2.37 -11.33
C LEU A 153 -12.56 -1.17 -10.67
N GLY A 154 -12.12 -0.20 -11.48
CA GLY A 154 -11.57 1.06 -11.00
C GLY A 154 -12.56 1.84 -10.13
N ALA A 155 -13.84 1.86 -10.51
CA ALA A 155 -14.90 2.51 -9.74
C ALA A 155 -15.06 1.89 -8.35
N ILE A 156 -15.00 0.56 -8.25
CA ILE A 156 -15.05 -0.17 -6.96
C ILE A 156 -13.87 0.24 -6.08
N LEU A 157 -12.66 0.25 -6.62
CA LEU A 157 -11.46 0.65 -5.87
C LEU A 157 -11.53 2.13 -5.43
N MET A 158 -12.03 3.03 -6.28
CA MET A 158 -12.28 4.43 -5.91
C MET A 158 -13.30 4.57 -4.78
N LEU A 159 -14.41 3.84 -4.85
CA LEU A 159 -15.41 3.84 -3.79
C LEU A 159 -14.84 3.32 -2.48
N MET A 160 -14.02 2.26 -2.52
CA MET A 160 -13.31 1.72 -1.34
C MET A 160 -12.39 2.78 -0.71
N ASN A 161 -11.59 3.49 -1.53
CA ASN A 161 -10.71 4.54 -1.02
C ASN A 161 -11.49 5.76 -0.47
N CYS A 162 -12.61 6.10 -1.10
CA CYS A 162 -13.49 7.17 -0.64
C CYS A 162 -14.05 6.90 0.77
N GLN A 163 -14.29 5.63 1.10
CA GLN A 163 -14.80 5.24 2.42
C GLN A 163 -13.91 5.70 3.57
N GLN A 164 -12.60 5.72 3.36
CA GLN A 164 -11.65 6.14 4.39
C GLN A 164 -11.97 7.54 4.95
N TYR A 165 -12.50 8.42 4.10
CA TYR A 165 -12.86 9.80 4.44
C TYR A 165 -14.30 9.95 4.94
N LEU A 166 -15.18 9.06 4.50
CA LEU A 166 -16.60 9.10 4.83
C LEU A 166 -16.89 8.39 6.15
N TRP A 167 -16.23 7.27 6.38
CA TRP A 167 -16.39 6.43 7.56
C TRP A 167 -15.01 6.15 8.15
N CYS A 168 -14.76 6.61 9.37
CA CYS A 168 -13.60 6.12 10.10
C CYS A 168 -13.85 4.64 10.41
N PRO A 169 -13.00 3.70 9.95
CA PRO A 169 -13.15 2.30 10.32
C PRO A 169 -12.98 2.18 11.84
N ASN A 170 -14.05 1.87 12.56
CA ASN A 170 -14.01 1.60 14.00
C ASN A 170 -13.64 0.14 14.21
N GLY A 171 -12.55 -0.15 14.94
CA GLY A 171 -12.27 -1.50 15.44
C GLY A 171 -12.29 -2.61 14.38
N ASN A 172 -13.03 -3.68 14.67
CA ASN A 172 -13.31 -4.81 13.77
C ASN A 172 -14.20 -4.40 12.56
N GLN A 173 -13.99 -3.25 11.95
CA GLN A 173 -14.74 -2.78 10.77
C GLN A 173 -13.83 -2.22 9.67
N LEU A 174 -12.59 -2.71 9.56
CA LEU A 174 -11.58 -2.33 8.55
C LEU A 174 -11.97 -2.60 7.07
N GLY A 175 -13.26 -2.80 6.77
CA GLY A 175 -13.74 -2.99 5.40
C GLY A 175 -14.94 -3.93 5.24
N HIS A 176 -15.65 -4.26 6.33
CA HIS A 176 -16.52 -5.45 6.48
C HIS A 176 -17.66 -5.65 5.45
N GLY A 177 -17.90 -4.72 4.53
CA GLY A 177 -18.81 -4.93 3.38
C GLY A 177 -18.10 -4.93 2.03
N HIS A 178 -17.10 -4.06 1.81
CA HIS A 178 -16.47 -3.90 0.50
C HIS A 178 -15.30 -4.84 0.29
N SER A 179 -14.63 -5.29 1.35
CA SER A 179 -13.57 -6.30 1.24
C SER A 179 -14.13 -7.66 0.80
N GLU A 180 -15.33 -8.02 1.27
CA GLU A 180 -16.05 -9.22 0.82
C GLU A 180 -16.47 -9.11 -0.65
N GLY A 181 -17.05 -7.98 -1.05
CA GLY A 181 -17.38 -7.72 -2.45
C GLY A 181 -16.14 -7.72 -3.36
N ALA A 182 -15.06 -7.06 -2.92
CA ALA A 182 -13.77 -7.06 -3.60
C ALA A 182 -13.19 -8.47 -3.75
N ALA A 183 -13.28 -9.30 -2.71
CA ALA A 183 -12.87 -10.70 -2.76
C ALA A 183 -13.66 -11.49 -3.81
N GLN A 184 -14.99 -11.36 -3.84
CA GLN A 184 -15.82 -12.03 -4.85
C GLN A 184 -15.44 -11.59 -6.28
N ILE A 185 -15.19 -10.30 -6.48
CA ILE A 185 -14.79 -9.76 -7.78
C ILE A 185 -13.41 -10.25 -8.20
N LEU A 186 -12.44 -10.26 -7.28
CA LEU A 186 -11.11 -10.84 -7.53
C LEU A 186 -11.21 -12.32 -7.92
N ARG A 187 -12.08 -13.10 -7.26
CA ARG A 187 -12.31 -14.51 -7.63
C ARG A 187 -12.88 -14.64 -9.04
N MET A 188 -13.89 -13.83 -9.39
CA MET A 188 -14.51 -13.88 -10.72
C MET A 188 -13.56 -13.43 -11.84
N ARG A 189 -12.69 -12.46 -11.55
CA ARG A 189 -11.67 -11.96 -12.49
C ARG A 189 -10.49 -12.93 -12.64
N GLY A 190 -10.15 -13.65 -11.58
CA GLY A 190 -9.02 -14.57 -11.57
C GLY A 190 -7.70 -13.85 -11.83
N ARG A 191 -6.87 -14.43 -12.70
CA ARG A 191 -5.57 -13.86 -13.07
C ARG A 191 -5.77 -12.64 -13.98
N PRO A 192 -5.12 -11.49 -13.71
CA PRO A 192 -5.18 -10.31 -14.57
C PRO A 192 -4.84 -10.68 -16.00
N SER A 193 -5.63 -10.21 -16.96
CA SER A 193 -5.17 -10.21 -18.34
C SER A 193 -3.88 -9.41 -18.43
N MET A 194 -2.93 -9.88 -19.23
CA MET A 194 -1.68 -9.15 -19.48
C MET A 194 -1.92 -7.92 -20.37
N ASP A 195 -3.09 -7.84 -21.01
CA ASP A 195 -3.36 -6.92 -22.12
C ASP A 195 -3.71 -5.49 -21.68
N ASP A 196 -4.26 -5.29 -20.46
CA ASP A 196 -4.54 -3.95 -19.92
C ASP A 196 -3.66 -3.61 -18.70
N PRO A 197 -2.69 -2.69 -18.84
CA PRO A 197 -1.89 -2.18 -17.73
C PRO A 197 -2.70 -1.55 -16.58
N PHE A 198 -3.84 -0.91 -16.87
CA PHE A 198 -4.69 -0.27 -15.86
C PHE A 198 -5.35 -1.32 -14.97
N GLU A 199 -5.98 -2.33 -15.59
CA GLU A 199 -6.62 -3.43 -14.86
C GLU A 199 -5.61 -4.16 -13.97
N ARG A 200 -4.40 -4.45 -14.49
CA ARG A 200 -3.34 -5.10 -13.73
C ARG A 200 -2.97 -4.32 -12.47
N LYS A 201 -2.82 -2.99 -12.56
CA LYS A 201 -2.47 -2.15 -11.41
C LYS A 201 -3.63 -2.05 -10.40
N ILE A 202 -4.88 -2.02 -10.86
CA ILE A 202 -6.06 -2.06 -9.98
C ILE A 202 -6.12 -3.40 -9.22
N LEU A 203 -6.00 -4.52 -9.94
CA LEU A 203 -6.03 -5.86 -9.34
C LEU A 203 -4.90 -6.02 -8.31
N LEU A 204 -3.70 -5.50 -8.59
CA LEU A 204 -2.60 -5.49 -7.63
C LEU A 204 -2.93 -4.67 -6.37
N SER A 205 -3.61 -3.54 -6.52
CA SER A 205 -3.98 -2.68 -5.38
C SER A 205 -5.08 -3.32 -4.52
N MET A 206 -6.10 -3.91 -5.15
CA MET A 206 -7.19 -4.61 -4.45
C MET A 206 -6.69 -5.85 -3.68
N ARG A 207 -5.75 -6.59 -4.26
CA ARG A 207 -5.11 -7.76 -3.64
C ARG A 207 -4.54 -7.46 -2.26
N ALA A 208 -3.82 -6.36 -2.10
CA ALA A 208 -3.24 -5.98 -0.81
C ALA A 208 -4.35 -5.74 0.25
N VAL A 209 -5.41 -5.02 -0.11
CA VAL A 209 -6.54 -4.74 0.79
C VAL A 209 -7.22 -6.03 1.26
N VAL A 210 -7.49 -6.95 0.33
CA VAL A 210 -8.17 -8.21 0.63
C VAL A 210 -7.28 -9.16 1.44
N LEU A 211 -5.96 -9.17 1.20
CA LEU A 211 -5.00 -9.91 2.04
C LEU A 211 -5.02 -9.45 3.49
N PHE A 212 -4.86 -8.14 3.72
CA PHE A 212 -4.84 -7.60 5.08
C PHE A 212 -6.18 -7.78 5.79
N GLU A 213 -7.31 -7.67 5.10
CA GLU A 213 -8.60 -7.96 5.74
C GLU A 213 -8.72 -9.45 6.13
N SER A 214 -8.18 -10.37 5.31
CA SER A 214 -8.34 -11.82 5.52
C SER A 214 -7.78 -12.38 6.84
N ILE A 215 -6.92 -11.63 7.52
CA ILE A 215 -6.37 -11.97 8.85
C ILE A 215 -7.23 -11.45 10.00
N PHE A 216 -8.16 -10.53 9.73
CA PHE A 216 -9.07 -9.96 10.71
C PHE A 216 -10.51 -10.49 10.58
N THR A 217 -10.86 -11.13 9.47
CA THR A 217 -12.22 -11.63 9.22
C THR A 217 -12.26 -13.03 8.62
N ASP A 218 -13.32 -13.76 8.97
CA ASP A 218 -13.65 -15.06 8.35
C ASP A 218 -14.48 -14.94 7.08
N ARG A 219 -14.86 -13.72 6.68
CA ARG A 219 -15.70 -13.48 5.49
C ARG A 219 -14.91 -13.54 4.19
N VAL A 220 -13.61 -13.24 4.25
CA VAL A 220 -12.70 -13.29 3.11
C VAL A 220 -11.98 -14.64 3.11
N VAL A 221 -12.57 -15.59 2.38
CA VAL A 221 -12.06 -16.96 2.30
C VAL A 221 -11.61 -17.25 0.89
N PHE A 222 -10.31 -17.38 0.67
CA PHE A 222 -9.71 -17.97 -0.52
C PHE A 222 -8.86 -19.16 -0.10
N THR A 223 -8.78 -20.17 -0.95
CA THR A 223 -7.85 -21.30 -0.81
C THR A 223 -6.41 -20.85 -1.03
N ASP A 224 -5.44 -21.61 -0.50
CA ASP A 224 -4.02 -21.33 -0.74
C ASP A 224 -3.70 -21.30 -2.24
N LYS A 225 -4.35 -22.18 -3.02
CA LYS A 225 -4.21 -22.19 -4.47
C LYS A 225 -4.75 -20.92 -5.13
N GLU A 226 -5.93 -20.44 -4.74
CA GLU A 226 -6.47 -19.18 -5.28
C GLU A 226 -5.56 -18.00 -4.91
N TRP A 227 -5.02 -17.96 -3.70
CA TRP A 227 -4.04 -16.95 -3.32
C TRP A 227 -2.78 -17.03 -4.15
N ILE A 228 -2.19 -18.21 -4.29
CA ILE A 228 -1.02 -18.41 -5.13
C ILE A 228 -1.33 -18.00 -6.57
N ASP A 229 -2.41 -18.47 -7.18
CA ASP A 229 -2.76 -18.15 -8.57
C ASP A 229 -3.01 -16.65 -8.79
N MET A 230 -3.52 -15.93 -7.77
CA MET A 230 -3.62 -14.47 -7.81
C MET A 230 -2.25 -13.79 -7.67
N PHE A 231 -1.38 -14.26 -6.78
CA PHE A 231 -0.09 -13.61 -6.49
C PHE A 231 1.10 -14.15 -7.30
N ASP A 232 0.89 -15.20 -8.11
CA ASP A 232 1.96 -15.94 -8.80
C ASP A 232 2.79 -15.01 -9.67
N SER A 233 4.00 -14.75 -9.18
CA SER A 233 4.99 -13.86 -9.79
C SER A 233 6.08 -14.65 -10.50
N LYS A 234 5.87 -15.91 -10.91
CA LYS A 234 6.85 -16.81 -11.57
C LYS A 234 7.66 -16.23 -12.74
N VAL A 235 7.40 -15.00 -13.14
CA VAL A 235 8.07 -14.24 -14.19
C VAL A 235 9.12 -13.24 -13.64
N TYR A 236 9.12 -12.89 -12.35
CA TYR A 236 10.00 -11.83 -11.80
C TYR A 236 10.52 -12.11 -10.37
N THR A 237 11.75 -11.66 -10.10
CA THR A 237 12.30 -11.57 -8.74
C THR A 237 11.52 -10.54 -7.93
N LEU A 238 10.96 -10.95 -6.80
CA LEU A 238 10.20 -10.07 -5.92
C LEU A 238 11.11 -9.09 -5.17
N SER A 239 10.65 -7.84 -5.02
CA SER A 239 11.27 -6.89 -4.11
C SER A 239 11.11 -7.34 -2.65
N PRO A 240 11.93 -6.87 -1.70
CA PRO A 240 11.75 -7.22 -0.28
C PRO A 240 10.34 -6.91 0.25
N GLU A 241 9.75 -5.79 -0.16
CA GLU A 241 8.36 -5.44 0.18
C GLU A 241 7.38 -6.49 -0.34
N SER A 242 7.57 -6.93 -1.58
CA SER A 242 6.71 -7.92 -2.23
C SER A 242 6.87 -9.31 -1.62
N GLN A 243 8.09 -9.71 -1.23
CA GLN A 243 8.35 -10.96 -0.50
C GLN A 243 7.65 -10.97 0.86
N ALA A 244 7.68 -9.84 1.59
CA ALA A 244 6.97 -9.73 2.86
C ALA A 244 5.44 -9.84 2.66
N VAL A 245 4.89 -9.17 1.65
CA VAL A 245 3.46 -9.26 1.33
C VAL A 245 3.07 -10.67 0.84
N GLU A 246 3.94 -11.36 0.11
CA GLU A 246 3.69 -12.73 -0.35
C GLU A 246 3.46 -13.69 0.82
N CYS A 247 4.17 -13.51 1.95
CA CYS A 247 3.94 -14.33 3.14
C CYS A 247 2.47 -14.26 3.62
N MET A 248 1.83 -13.09 3.51
CA MET A 248 0.44 -12.90 3.94
C MET A 248 -0.57 -13.78 3.19
N THR A 249 -0.23 -14.27 1.98
CA THR A 249 -1.09 -15.15 1.17
C THR A 249 -1.47 -16.45 1.90
N ARG A 250 -0.62 -16.94 2.81
CA ARG A 250 -0.86 -18.15 3.59
C ARG A 250 -1.38 -17.85 5.00
N LEU A 251 -1.09 -16.65 5.52
CA LEU A 251 -1.29 -16.31 6.94
C LEU A 251 -2.75 -16.44 7.39
N GLY A 252 -3.71 -15.91 6.62
CA GLY A 252 -5.13 -15.98 6.98
C GLY A 252 -5.68 -17.41 7.04
N ASN A 253 -5.30 -18.27 6.09
CA ASN A 253 -5.69 -19.69 6.09
C ASN A 253 -5.04 -20.47 7.23
N MET A 254 -3.76 -20.19 7.50
CA MET A 254 -3.05 -20.76 8.65
C MET A 254 -3.70 -20.34 9.98
N MET A 255 -4.09 -19.07 10.14
CA MET A 255 -4.82 -18.61 11.33
C MET A 255 -6.14 -19.34 11.52
N ARG A 256 -6.92 -19.55 10.45
CA ARG A 256 -8.17 -20.32 10.52
C ARG A 256 -7.93 -21.77 10.97
N ARG A 257 -6.95 -22.45 10.36
CA ARG A 257 -6.57 -23.83 10.75
C ARG A 257 -6.08 -23.91 12.20
N ALA A 258 -5.23 -22.96 12.61
CA ALA A 258 -4.71 -22.86 13.96
C ALA A 258 -5.82 -22.70 14.99
N ARG A 259 -6.79 -21.79 14.74
CA ARG A 259 -7.94 -21.61 15.61
C ARG A 259 -8.73 -22.91 15.78
N THR A 260 -9.02 -23.63 14.69
CA THR A 260 -9.74 -24.92 14.75
C THR A 260 -9.01 -25.92 15.65
N VAL A 261 -7.70 -26.10 15.45
CA VAL A 261 -6.88 -27.05 16.24
C VAL A 261 -6.73 -26.62 17.71
N LEU A 262 -6.68 -25.32 17.99
CA LEU A 262 -6.56 -24.80 19.36
C LEU A 262 -7.88 -24.85 20.15
N GLN A 263 -9.01 -24.88 19.45
CA GLN A 263 -10.35 -24.97 20.05
C GLN A 263 -10.87 -26.41 20.18
N ASP A 264 -10.29 -27.34 19.43
CA ASP A 264 -10.66 -28.76 19.48
C ASP A 264 -9.83 -29.50 20.55
N ASP A 265 -10.49 -29.86 21.65
CA ASP A 265 -9.88 -30.63 22.74
C ASP A 265 -9.43 -32.04 22.30
N SER A 266 -9.98 -32.55 21.18
CA SER A 266 -9.61 -33.85 20.60
C SER A 266 -8.47 -33.76 19.58
N ALA A 267 -8.03 -32.54 19.22
CA ALA A 267 -6.97 -32.35 18.24
C ALA A 267 -5.67 -33.02 18.69
N SER A 268 -5.07 -33.77 17.76
CA SER A 268 -3.89 -34.56 18.06
C SER A 268 -2.68 -33.66 18.34
N GLN A 269 -1.71 -34.18 19.10
CA GLN A 269 -0.43 -33.50 19.29
C GLN A 269 0.30 -33.29 17.96
N PHE A 270 0.09 -34.18 16.98
CA PHE A 270 0.66 -34.07 15.64
C PHE A 270 0.12 -32.83 14.91
N ASP A 271 -1.19 -32.58 14.93
CA ASP A 271 -1.80 -31.41 14.28
C ASP A 271 -1.25 -30.09 14.83
N LYS A 272 -1.05 -30.04 16.15
CA LYS A 272 -0.43 -28.88 16.83
C LYS A 272 1.00 -28.64 16.37
N VAL A 273 1.80 -29.70 16.26
CA VAL A 273 3.20 -29.62 15.78
C VAL A 273 3.27 -29.20 14.31
N VAL A 274 2.35 -29.69 13.47
CA VAL A 274 2.28 -29.29 12.05
C VAL A 274 2.06 -27.78 11.93
N ILE A 275 1.07 -27.22 12.64
CA ILE A 275 0.79 -25.79 12.59
C ILE A 275 1.95 -24.97 13.16
N GLN A 276 2.61 -25.43 14.23
CA GLN A 276 3.81 -24.78 14.77
C GLN A 276 4.93 -24.71 13.73
N HIS A 277 5.19 -25.82 13.04
CA HIS A 277 6.21 -25.88 12.00
C HIS A 277 5.89 -24.95 10.83
N GLU A 278 4.64 -24.95 10.35
CA GLU A 278 4.21 -24.04 9.29
C GLU A 278 4.32 -22.56 9.71
N ALA A 279 3.89 -22.21 10.94
CA ALA A 279 3.97 -20.86 11.48
C ALA A 279 5.43 -20.38 11.66
N GLN A 280 6.34 -21.30 12.00
CA GLN A 280 7.77 -21.00 11.99
C GLN A 280 8.33 -20.85 10.57
N GLY A 281 7.85 -21.66 9.62
CA GLY A 281 8.24 -21.60 8.22
C GLY A 281 7.98 -20.23 7.60
N ILE A 282 6.75 -19.71 7.72
CA ILE A 282 6.40 -18.37 7.20
C ILE A 282 7.21 -17.25 7.87
N TYR A 283 7.56 -17.39 9.15
CA TYR A 283 8.46 -16.45 9.82
C TYR A 283 9.87 -16.50 9.22
N ASN A 284 10.42 -17.69 9.02
CA ASN A 284 11.76 -17.84 8.42
C ASN A 284 11.81 -17.25 7.00
N GLU A 285 10.71 -17.34 6.24
CA GLU A 285 10.60 -16.78 4.89
C GLU A 285 10.53 -15.25 4.86
N VAL A 286 9.89 -14.60 5.86
CA VAL A 286 9.78 -13.13 5.89
C VAL A 286 11.05 -12.43 6.37
N GLN A 287 11.87 -13.11 7.18
CA GLN A 287 13.05 -12.53 7.84
C GLN A 287 14.09 -11.90 6.89
N PRO A 288 14.50 -12.54 5.77
CA PRO A 288 15.46 -11.94 4.83
C PRO A 288 14.95 -10.61 4.26
N ALA A 289 13.67 -10.55 3.90
CA ALA A 289 13.06 -9.35 3.37
C ALA A 289 13.06 -8.20 4.39
N VAL A 290 12.65 -8.47 5.63
CA VAL A 290 12.60 -7.46 6.70
C VAL A 290 14.00 -6.97 7.08
N THR A 291 15.00 -7.87 7.07
CA THR A 291 16.40 -7.51 7.29
C THR A 291 16.90 -6.52 6.23
N ILE A 292 16.63 -6.79 4.94
CA ILE A 292 17.01 -5.88 3.86
C ILE A 292 16.29 -4.53 4.00
N LEU A 293 15.02 -4.52 4.39
CA LEU A 293 14.26 -3.28 4.60
C LEU A 293 14.85 -2.45 5.76
N ARG A 294 15.22 -3.10 6.86
CA ARG A 294 15.91 -2.48 8.00
C ARG A 294 17.22 -1.84 7.56
N GLU A 295 18.06 -2.58 6.83
CA GLU A 295 19.36 -2.10 6.35
C GLU A 295 19.21 -0.88 5.43
N ARG A 296 18.23 -0.90 4.52
CA ARG A 296 17.96 0.22 3.61
C ARG A 296 17.49 1.46 4.36
N TYR A 297 16.58 1.31 5.32
CA TYR A 297 16.13 2.39 6.19
C TYR A 297 17.30 2.96 7.02
N GLN A 298 18.09 2.12 7.67
CA GLN A 298 19.24 2.55 8.47
C GLN A 298 20.30 3.26 7.63
N LYS A 299 20.61 2.75 6.43
CA LYS A 299 21.54 3.37 5.50
C LYS A 299 21.08 4.78 5.10
N LEU A 300 19.79 4.96 4.82
CA LEU A 300 19.24 6.28 4.53
C LEU A 300 19.32 7.19 5.76
N LYS A 301 18.93 6.70 6.94
CA LYS A 301 18.96 7.46 8.19
C LYS A 301 20.37 7.98 8.49
N LEU A 302 21.39 7.14 8.33
CA LEU A 302 22.80 7.53 8.45
C LEU A 302 23.19 8.59 7.42
N ARG A 303 22.80 8.42 6.16
CA ARG A 303 23.07 9.40 5.10
C ARG A 303 22.46 10.75 5.42
N MET A 304 21.21 10.79 5.88
CA MET A 304 20.50 12.02 6.22
C MET A 304 21.06 12.71 7.47
N ALA A 305 21.66 11.95 8.39
CA ALA A 305 22.33 12.50 9.57
C ALA A 305 23.73 13.10 9.28
N SER A 306 24.29 12.86 8.10
CA SER A 306 25.59 13.42 7.71
C SER A 306 25.51 14.93 7.52
N SER A 307 26.55 15.66 7.95
CA SER A 307 26.68 17.10 7.72
C SER A 307 26.78 17.49 6.25
N GLU A 308 27.14 16.53 5.39
CA GLU A 308 27.24 16.71 3.93
C GLU A 308 25.91 16.48 3.21
N PHE A 309 24.85 16.09 3.94
CA PHE A 309 23.56 15.83 3.33
C PHE A 309 22.89 17.12 2.88
N VAL A 310 22.60 17.20 1.58
CA VAL A 310 21.80 18.27 0.99
C VAL A 310 20.48 17.67 0.53
N PRO A 311 19.33 18.04 1.13
CA PRO A 311 18.03 17.58 0.69
C PRO A 311 17.74 18.02 -0.75
N ASP A 312 17.19 17.10 -1.54
CA ASP A 312 16.65 17.35 -2.87
C ASP A 312 15.13 17.17 -2.90
N GLU A 313 14.50 17.42 -4.05
CA GLU A 313 13.04 17.32 -4.21
C GLU A 313 12.48 15.91 -3.93
N MET A 314 13.31 14.87 -4.04
CA MET A 314 12.91 13.47 -3.85
C MET A 314 13.18 12.95 -2.43
N THR A 315 13.89 13.72 -1.61
CA THR A 315 14.34 13.30 -0.28
C THR A 315 13.18 12.86 0.60
N ASP A 316 12.09 13.62 0.62
CA ASP A 316 10.88 13.27 1.40
C ASP A 316 10.21 12.00 0.88
N PHE A 317 10.16 11.81 -0.44
CA PHE A 317 9.63 10.58 -1.06
C PHE A 317 10.46 9.37 -0.69
N VAL A 318 11.78 9.47 -0.77
CA VAL A 318 12.69 8.36 -0.44
C VAL A 318 12.64 8.06 1.05
N HIS A 319 12.64 9.07 1.92
CA HIS A 319 12.55 8.87 3.36
C HIS A 319 11.22 8.22 3.76
N CYS A 320 10.10 8.78 3.30
CA CYS A 320 8.79 8.20 3.56
C CYS A 320 8.64 6.80 2.97
N HIS A 321 9.26 6.50 1.82
CA HIS A 321 9.29 5.16 1.23
C HIS A 321 9.83 4.15 2.25
N TRP A 322 11.04 4.39 2.77
CA TRP A 322 11.69 3.42 3.64
C TRP A 322 11.06 3.35 5.04
N VAL A 323 10.55 4.47 5.56
CA VAL A 323 9.74 4.47 6.80
C VAL A 323 8.51 3.57 6.63
N ARG A 324 7.77 3.73 5.53
CA ARG A 324 6.59 2.92 5.22
C ARG A 324 6.95 1.45 4.98
N SER A 325 7.93 1.17 4.12
CA SER A 325 8.30 -0.18 3.73
C SER A 325 8.81 -0.98 4.93
N TYR A 326 9.70 -0.39 5.74
CA TYR A 326 10.21 -1.05 6.93
C TYR A 326 9.10 -1.25 7.98
N GLY A 327 8.28 -0.22 8.23
CA GLY A 327 7.14 -0.32 9.14
C GLY A 327 6.15 -1.43 8.74
N LEU A 328 5.83 -1.56 7.45
CA LEU A 328 4.98 -2.65 6.95
C LEU A 328 5.62 -4.03 7.12
N GLY A 329 6.94 -4.15 6.88
CA GLY A 329 7.68 -5.39 7.13
C GLY A 329 7.63 -5.82 8.60
N LEU A 330 7.78 -4.88 9.53
CA LEU A 330 7.62 -5.13 10.96
C LEU A 330 6.19 -5.53 11.30
N ALA A 331 5.18 -4.83 10.76
CA ALA A 331 3.78 -5.12 11.00
C ALA A 331 3.38 -6.55 10.56
N ILE A 332 3.81 -6.95 9.37
CA ILE A 332 3.61 -8.32 8.85
C ILE A 332 4.27 -9.35 9.77
N THR A 333 5.50 -9.08 10.22
CA THR A 333 6.20 -9.96 11.16
C THR A 333 5.47 -10.08 12.50
N ILE A 334 4.90 -8.98 13.02
CA ILE A 334 4.08 -9.04 14.23
C ILE A 334 2.84 -9.91 14.00
N PHE A 335 2.11 -9.77 12.89
CA PHE A 335 0.95 -10.63 12.60
C PHE A 335 1.32 -12.11 12.53
N ILE A 336 2.48 -12.44 11.95
CA ILE A 336 3.03 -13.80 11.96
C ILE A 336 3.37 -14.25 13.39
N ASN A 337 4.00 -13.37 14.18
CA ASN A 337 4.33 -13.66 15.57
C ASN A 337 3.09 -13.86 16.45
N GLU A 338 1.99 -13.14 16.20
CA GLU A 338 0.72 -13.37 16.89
C GLU A 338 0.21 -14.80 16.68
N LEU A 339 0.28 -15.30 15.45
CA LEU A 339 -0.03 -16.70 15.16
C LEU A 339 0.94 -17.64 15.88
N ARG A 340 2.26 -17.37 15.83
CA ARG A 340 3.27 -18.19 16.53
C ARG A 340 3.01 -18.22 18.03
N ILE A 341 2.74 -17.09 18.69
CA ILE A 341 2.41 -17.00 20.12
C ILE A 341 1.18 -17.84 20.47
N ALA A 342 0.19 -17.88 19.58
CA ALA A 342 -1.02 -18.68 19.77
C ALA A 342 -0.71 -20.19 19.89
N VAL A 343 0.23 -20.68 19.08
CA VAL A 343 0.50 -22.11 18.90
C VAL A 343 1.75 -22.60 19.63
N TRP A 344 2.65 -21.71 20.04
CA TRP A 344 3.94 -22.08 20.63
C TRP A 344 3.82 -22.41 22.13
N PRO A 345 4.48 -23.46 22.64
CA PRO A 345 4.37 -23.84 24.06
C PRO A 345 5.00 -22.83 25.03
N ASP A 346 6.11 -22.21 24.64
CA ASP A 346 6.80 -21.18 25.42
C ASP A 346 7.10 -19.96 24.54
N PRO A 347 6.16 -19.01 24.42
CA PRO A 347 6.29 -17.91 23.47
C PRO A 347 7.12 -16.73 24.01
N ALA A 348 7.86 -16.86 25.11
CA ALA A 348 8.52 -15.73 25.77
C ALA A 348 9.43 -14.91 24.84
N GLU A 349 10.29 -15.58 24.07
CA GLU A 349 11.18 -14.92 23.11
C GLU A 349 10.41 -14.24 21.97
N ILE A 350 9.33 -14.87 21.50
CA ILE A 350 8.47 -14.35 20.42
C ILE A 350 7.72 -13.10 20.88
N VAL A 351 7.26 -13.09 22.14
CA VAL A 351 6.64 -11.91 22.77
C VAL A 351 7.65 -10.78 22.91
N GLN A 352 8.88 -11.07 23.36
CA GLN A 352 9.94 -10.07 23.49
C GLN A 352 10.31 -9.46 22.14
N GLU A 353 10.45 -10.28 21.10
CA GLU A 353 10.70 -9.81 19.73
C GLU A 353 9.56 -8.91 19.23
N SER A 354 8.30 -9.35 19.40
CA SER A 354 7.13 -8.58 18.96
C SER A 354 7.01 -7.24 19.69
N HIS A 355 7.39 -7.19 20.96
CA HIS A 355 7.48 -5.96 21.74
C HIS A 355 8.55 -5.01 21.18
N ALA A 356 9.74 -5.53 20.82
CA ALA A 356 10.79 -4.73 20.20
C ALA A 356 10.33 -4.14 18.86
N PHE A 357 9.64 -4.93 18.02
CA PHE A 357 9.07 -4.42 16.77
C PHE A 357 7.98 -3.37 17.01
N ALA A 358 7.17 -3.50 18.06
CA ALA A 358 6.17 -2.49 18.42
C ALA A 358 6.81 -1.13 18.78
N LEU A 359 7.94 -1.15 19.52
CA LEU A 359 8.72 0.07 19.81
C LEU A 359 9.26 0.72 18.53
N GLU A 360 9.82 -0.09 17.62
CA GLU A 360 10.34 0.41 16.35
C GLU A 360 9.24 1.02 15.46
N ILE A 361 8.07 0.38 15.36
CA ILE A 361 6.92 0.93 14.63
C ILE A 361 6.46 2.26 15.25
N LEU A 362 6.40 2.36 16.58
CA LEU A 362 6.02 3.60 17.25
C LEU A 362 6.95 4.75 16.86
N GLU A 363 8.26 4.49 16.77
CA GLU A 363 9.24 5.49 16.36
C GLU A 363 9.10 5.85 14.86
N LEU A 364 8.98 4.85 13.99
CA LEU A 364 8.73 5.07 12.56
C LEU A 364 7.46 5.91 12.32
N ALA A 365 6.41 5.66 13.10
CA ALA A 365 5.17 6.44 13.04
C ALA A 365 5.35 7.89 13.52
N ARG A 366 6.26 8.16 14.46
CA ARG A 366 6.61 9.53 14.85
C ARG A 366 7.42 10.22 13.75
N GLU A 367 8.39 9.53 13.15
CA GLU A 367 9.18 10.02 12.02
C GLU A 367 8.32 10.30 10.78
N GLY A 368 7.23 9.53 10.57
CA GLY A 368 6.30 9.70 9.46
C GLY A 368 5.35 10.89 9.58
N ARG A 369 5.32 11.61 10.71
CA ARG A 369 4.41 12.75 10.94
C ARG A 369 4.46 13.85 9.89
N PRO A 370 5.62 14.30 9.38
CA PRO A 370 5.70 15.33 8.36
C PRO A 370 5.00 14.96 7.03
N TYR A 371 4.74 13.67 6.81
CA TYR A 371 4.14 13.14 5.60
C TYR A 371 2.63 12.90 5.71
N ARG A 372 2.03 13.25 6.85
CA ARG A 372 0.58 13.17 7.06
C ARG A 372 -0.17 14.22 6.23
N PRO A 373 -1.42 13.94 5.81
CA PRO A 373 -2.19 12.73 6.15
C PRO A 373 -1.94 11.54 5.22
N HIS A 374 -1.63 11.78 3.93
CA HIS A 374 -1.63 10.70 2.93
C HIS A 374 -0.30 9.92 2.86
N GLY A 375 0.83 10.63 2.87
CA GLY A 375 2.16 10.05 2.62
C GLY A 375 2.52 8.91 3.58
N SER A 376 2.18 9.06 4.86
CA SER A 376 2.40 8.08 5.92
C SER A 376 1.15 7.33 6.37
N ASN A 377 0.05 7.38 5.60
CA ASN A 377 -1.23 6.73 5.94
C ASN A 377 -1.08 5.24 6.30
N ALA A 378 -0.20 4.52 5.60
CA ALA A 378 0.06 3.10 5.85
C ALA A 378 0.56 2.80 7.28
N LEU A 379 1.15 3.78 7.99
CA LEU A 379 1.61 3.61 9.37
C LEU A 379 0.44 3.44 10.36
N GLY A 380 -0.79 3.83 9.99
CA GLY A 380 -1.98 3.52 10.79
C GLY A 380 -2.18 2.01 10.97
N LEU A 381 -1.99 1.23 9.90
CA LEU A 381 -2.04 -0.24 9.96
C LEU A 381 -0.86 -0.81 10.78
N CYS A 382 0.34 -0.22 10.62
CA CYS A 382 1.49 -0.63 11.42
C CYS A 382 1.24 -0.42 12.92
N LEU A 383 0.61 0.68 13.31
CA LEU A 383 0.25 0.96 14.70
C LEU A 383 -0.78 -0.03 15.25
N ILE A 384 -1.70 -0.55 14.43
CA ILE A 384 -2.58 -1.67 14.82
C ILE A 384 -1.75 -2.90 15.15
N ALA A 385 -0.80 -3.27 14.29
CA ALA A 385 0.11 -4.38 14.55
C ALA A 385 0.95 -4.14 15.82
N ALA A 386 1.51 -2.95 16.00
CA ALA A 386 2.29 -2.61 17.19
C ALA A 386 1.48 -2.71 18.49
N GLU A 387 0.20 -2.30 18.48
CA GLU A 387 -0.70 -2.44 19.62
C GLU A 387 -0.89 -3.93 19.99
N MET A 388 -0.97 -4.81 18.99
CA MET A 388 -1.03 -6.27 19.19
C MET A 388 0.30 -6.82 19.70
N GLY A 389 1.44 -6.32 19.21
CA GLY A 389 2.77 -6.86 19.48
C GLY A 389 3.26 -6.75 20.93
N THR A 390 2.62 -5.94 21.78
CA THR A 390 3.06 -5.68 23.16
C THR A 390 1.97 -5.94 24.20
N ASP A 391 2.36 -6.41 25.39
CA ASP A 391 1.49 -6.44 26.59
C ASP A 391 1.83 -5.33 27.60
N ASP A 392 2.90 -4.56 27.35
CA ASP A 392 3.24 -3.41 28.18
C ASP A 392 2.16 -2.32 28.07
N ALA A 393 1.56 -1.97 29.21
CA ALA A 393 0.40 -1.08 29.26
C ALA A 393 0.75 0.36 28.86
N VAL A 394 1.95 0.83 29.19
CA VAL A 394 2.39 2.20 28.88
C VAL A 394 2.63 2.34 27.38
N LEU A 395 3.39 1.42 26.80
CA LEU A 395 3.64 1.38 25.37
C LEU A 395 2.35 1.22 24.57
N LYS A 396 1.43 0.34 25.02
CA LYS A 396 0.14 0.12 24.37
C LYS A 396 -0.70 1.40 24.36
N GLU A 397 -0.70 2.17 25.45
CA GLU A 397 -1.39 3.46 25.52
C GLU A 397 -0.76 4.51 24.60
N ASP A 398 0.57 4.59 24.55
CA ASP A 398 1.27 5.51 23.64
C ASP A 398 0.99 5.19 22.16
N ILE A 399 0.98 3.89 21.81
CA ILE A 399 0.62 3.42 20.47
C ILE A 399 -0.83 3.78 20.14
N ARG A 400 -1.78 3.53 21.06
CA ARG A 400 -3.19 3.88 20.88
C ARG A 400 -3.40 5.37 20.67
N ARG A 401 -2.72 6.20 21.47
CA ARG A 401 -2.78 7.65 21.34
C ARG A 401 -2.29 8.10 19.97
N LEU A 402 -1.15 7.57 19.50
CA LEU A 402 -0.63 7.90 18.19
C LEU A 402 -1.51 7.35 17.06
N ARG A 403 -2.07 6.15 17.21
CA ARG A 403 -3.02 5.56 16.26
C ARG A 403 -4.28 6.41 16.13
N HIS A 404 -4.81 6.89 17.26
CA HIS A 404 -5.94 7.79 17.28
C HIS A 404 -5.60 9.11 16.57
N ASP A 405 -4.44 9.69 16.86
CA ASP A 405 -3.94 10.89 16.18
C ASP A 405 -3.88 10.70 14.66
N TYR A 406 -3.32 9.60 14.15
CA TYR A 406 -3.35 9.26 12.71
C TYR A 406 -4.79 9.10 12.16
N ALA A 407 -5.71 8.47 12.89
CA ALA A 407 -7.10 8.32 12.44
C ALA A 407 -7.84 9.67 12.33
N MET A 408 -7.44 10.68 13.11
CA MET A 408 -8.03 12.01 13.05
C MET A 408 -7.78 12.73 11.72
N ASP A 409 -6.78 12.34 10.96
CA ASP A 409 -6.50 12.87 9.60
C ASP A 409 -7.67 12.67 8.62
N PHE A 410 -8.46 11.62 8.86
CA PHE A 410 -9.58 11.22 8.00
C PHE A 410 -10.93 11.35 8.69
N THR A 411 -10.95 11.79 9.95
CA THR A 411 -12.17 11.90 10.76
C THR A 411 -12.85 13.23 10.51
N ASP A 412 -14.03 13.18 9.90
CA ASP A 412 -14.93 14.32 9.79
C ASP A 412 -16.08 14.22 10.79
N THR A 413 -16.14 15.10 11.79
CA THR A 413 -17.15 15.06 12.86
C THR A 413 -18.58 15.31 12.39
N GLU A 414 -18.78 15.88 11.19
CA GLU A 414 -20.11 16.05 10.60
C GLU A 414 -20.56 14.81 9.82
N LEU A 415 -19.61 13.98 9.37
CA LEU A 415 -19.87 12.72 8.66
C LEU A 415 -19.79 11.48 9.59
N ASN A 416 -19.04 11.58 10.67
CA ASN A 416 -18.67 10.48 11.55
C ASN A 416 -18.90 10.79 13.03
N GLN A 417 -19.19 9.73 13.78
CA GLN A 417 -18.97 9.72 15.22
C GLN A 417 -17.47 9.64 15.49
N ILE A 418 -17.01 10.26 16.58
CA ILE A 418 -15.60 10.22 17.01
C ILE A 418 -15.12 8.75 16.98
N PRO A 419 -13.97 8.44 16.34
CA PRO A 419 -13.48 7.09 16.21
C PRO A 419 -13.38 6.45 17.60
N LYS A 420 -14.14 5.39 17.82
CA LYS A 420 -13.92 4.56 19.01
C LYS A 420 -12.68 3.73 18.73
N VAL A 421 -11.64 3.93 19.51
CA VAL A 421 -10.42 3.13 19.48
C VAL A 421 -10.75 1.77 20.06
N GLU A 422 -11.35 0.91 19.23
CA GLU A 422 -11.58 -0.48 19.57
C GLU A 422 -10.33 -1.30 19.24
N SER A 423 -10.08 -2.32 20.06
CA SER A 423 -9.03 -3.29 19.80
C SER A 423 -9.47 -4.23 18.69
N VAL A 424 -8.64 -4.30 17.65
CA VAL A 424 -8.84 -5.22 16.53
C VAL A 424 -8.36 -6.61 16.96
N VAL A 425 -9.07 -7.66 16.55
CA VAL A 425 -8.73 -9.05 16.88
C VAL A 425 -8.41 -9.82 15.62
N LEU A 426 -7.28 -10.53 15.61
CA LEU A 426 -6.91 -11.45 14.54
C LEU A 426 -7.80 -12.69 14.57
N VAL A 427 -8.01 -13.32 13.41
CA VAL A 427 -8.68 -14.62 13.28
C VAL A 427 -8.07 -15.65 14.24
N CYS A 428 -6.74 -15.67 14.38
CA CYS A 428 -6.03 -16.39 15.41
C CYS A 428 -4.74 -15.64 15.79
N GLY A 429 -4.63 -15.22 17.05
CA GLY A 429 -3.44 -14.58 17.62
C GLY A 429 -3.22 -14.97 19.07
N ARG A 430 -2.46 -14.17 19.83
CA ARG A 430 -2.08 -14.45 21.23
C ARG A 430 -3.26 -14.78 22.16
N GLN A 431 -4.47 -14.30 21.88
CA GLN A 431 -5.69 -14.58 22.65
C GLN A 431 -6.03 -16.08 22.74
N TYR A 432 -5.52 -16.89 21.80
CA TYR A 432 -5.68 -18.35 21.81
C TYR A 432 -4.56 -19.09 22.56
N SER A 433 -3.51 -18.41 23.00
CA SER A 433 -2.36 -19.04 23.65
C SER A 433 -2.71 -19.65 25.00
N GLN A 434 -2.59 -20.97 25.10
CA GLN A 434 -2.76 -21.69 26.37
C GLN A 434 -1.62 -21.38 27.36
N ALA A 435 -0.41 -21.16 26.86
CA ALA A 435 0.77 -20.83 27.67
C ALA A 435 0.57 -19.52 28.45
N LEU A 436 0.09 -18.48 27.78
CA LEU A 436 -0.20 -17.19 28.41
C LEU A 436 -1.33 -17.30 29.43
N LYS A 437 -2.39 -18.07 29.13
CA LYS A 437 -3.50 -18.33 30.08
C LYS A 437 -3.03 -19.04 31.35
N LYS A 438 -2.16 -20.05 31.23
CA LYS A 438 -1.57 -20.77 32.39
C LYS A 438 -0.74 -19.83 33.26
N LYS A 439 0.08 -18.97 32.65
CA LYS A 439 0.91 -17.99 33.39
C LYS A 439 0.06 -16.99 34.18
N ALA A 440 -1.01 -16.46 33.58
CA ALA A 440 -1.95 -15.58 34.25
C ALA A 440 -2.72 -16.26 35.41
N GLY A 441 -3.03 -17.56 35.28
CA GLY A 441 -3.65 -18.34 36.35
C GLY A 441 -2.69 -18.71 37.49
N SER A 442 -1.38 -18.74 37.24
CA SER A 442 -0.36 -19.06 38.25
C SER A 442 0.08 -17.89 39.14
N SER A 443 -0.38 -16.66 38.85
CA SER A 443 -0.03 -15.44 39.60
C SER A 443 -1.05 -15.02 40.67
N SER A 444 -2.00 -15.89 41.05
CA SER A 444 -2.84 -15.68 42.25
C SER A 444 -2.20 -16.35 43.47
N PRO A 445 -1.61 -15.61 44.44
CA PRO A 445 -1.13 -16.21 45.67
C PRO A 445 -2.32 -16.54 46.57
N SER A 446 -2.41 -17.82 46.92
CA SER A 446 -3.10 -18.27 48.12
C SER A 446 -2.68 -17.42 49.32
N THR A 447 -3.62 -16.66 49.87
CA THR A 447 -3.57 -16.23 51.26
C THR A 447 -4.87 -16.66 51.93
N SER A 448 -4.80 -17.85 52.50
CA SER A 448 -5.55 -18.25 53.70
C SER A 448 -4.48 -18.62 54.74
N PRO A 449 -4.73 -18.36 56.02
CA PRO A 449 -5.75 -19.11 56.76
C PRO A 449 -7.09 -18.41 56.87
#